data_AF-A0A7S3R247-F1
#
_entry.id   AF-A0A7S3R247-F1
#
_cell.length_a   1.000
_cell.length_b   1.000
_cell.length_c   1.000
_cell.angle_alpha   90.00
_cell.angle_beta   90.00
_cell.angle_gamma   90.00
#
_symmetry.space_group_name_H-M   'P 1'
#
loop_
_entity.id
_entity.type
_entity.pdbx_description
1 polymer ?
#
loop_
_entity_poly.entity_id
_entity_poly.type
_entity_poly.pdbx_seq_one_letter_code
_entity_poly.pdbx_strand_id
1 'polypeptide(L)'
;MLLCEESDNAGLYSDDEKSQLLWRCFEHLSLGGPCCQNEDKLEPYLEAAKRCYKELVSVQRSSEGGLEVASTVFRIKGIQTEQEGGESIPLFPRKANLRNSFCYITMDPNTRLTRLLYHAYIPYW
;
A
#
# COMPACT_ATOMS: atom_id res chain seq x y z
N MET A 1 -9.54 -13.69 7.00
CA MET A 1 -8.17 -13.14 6.81
C MET A 1 -8.20 -11.67 6.36
N LEU A 2 -8.68 -11.30 5.16
CA LEU A 2 -8.69 -9.90 4.69
C LEU A 2 -10.00 -9.13 4.98
N LEU A 3 -11.16 -9.74 4.74
CA LEU A 3 -12.48 -9.08 4.86
C LEU A 3 -13.35 -9.62 5.98
N CYS A 4 -13.27 -10.92 6.25
CA CYS A 4 -14.02 -11.57 7.32
C CYS A 4 -13.19 -11.60 8.60
N GLU A 5 -13.59 -10.79 9.59
CA GLU A 5 -12.96 -10.67 10.91
C GLU A 5 -13.26 -11.88 11.81
N GLU A 6 -14.35 -12.61 11.53
CA GLU A 6 -14.76 -13.84 12.25
C GLU A 6 -14.07 -15.11 11.74
N SER A 7 -13.32 -15.01 10.65
CA SER A 7 -12.57 -16.15 10.10
C SER A 7 -11.44 -16.56 11.05
N ASP A 8 -11.22 -17.86 11.22
CA ASP A 8 -10.07 -18.42 11.97
C ASP A 8 -8.71 -17.84 11.52
N ASN A 9 -8.64 -17.41 10.26
CA ASN A 9 -7.43 -16.84 9.66
C ASN A 9 -7.35 -15.30 9.77
N ALA A 10 -8.26 -14.62 10.48
CA ALA A 10 -8.24 -13.15 10.64
C ALA A 10 -7.02 -12.65 11.45
N GLY A 11 -6.55 -13.47 12.39
CA GLY A 11 -5.39 -13.20 13.23
C GLY A 11 -4.06 -13.74 12.69
N LEU A 12 -4.01 -14.21 11.43
CA LEU A 12 -2.81 -14.87 10.89
C LEU A 12 -1.57 -13.95 10.83
N TYR A 13 -1.79 -12.64 10.72
CA TYR A 13 -0.74 -11.62 10.71
C TYR A 13 -0.99 -10.59 11.80
N SER A 14 0.08 -10.17 12.46
CA SER A 14 0.10 -9.09 13.44
C SER A 14 -0.17 -7.72 12.80
N ASP A 15 -0.53 -6.73 13.63
CA ASP A 15 -0.75 -5.36 13.13
C ASP A 15 0.53 -4.72 12.58
N ASP A 16 1.69 -5.09 13.13
CA ASP A 16 2.99 -4.65 12.65
C ASP A 16 3.28 -5.21 11.26
N GLU A 17 3.01 -6.50 11.01
CA GLU A 17 3.12 -7.10 9.67
C GLU A 17 2.13 -6.46 8.70
N LYS A 18 0.89 -6.21 9.17
CA LYS A 18 -0.14 -5.53 8.38
C LYS A 18 0.24 -4.06 8.06
N SER A 19 1.15 -3.46 8.81
CA SER A 19 1.65 -2.11 8.55
C SER A 19 2.69 -2.05 7.42
N GLN A 20 3.35 -3.17 7.11
CA GLN A 20 4.43 -3.23 6.13
C GLN A 20 3.92 -3.01 4.70
N LEU A 21 4.74 -2.35 3.87
CA LEU A 21 4.38 -2.06 2.47
C LEU A 21 4.06 -3.33 1.68
N LEU A 22 4.82 -4.41 1.87
CA LEU A 22 4.60 -5.67 1.15
C LEU A 22 3.21 -6.25 1.45
N TRP A 23 2.79 -6.23 2.71
CA TRP A 23 1.44 -6.65 3.09
C TRP A 23 0.40 -5.75 2.43
N ARG A 24 0.60 -4.43 2.44
CA ARG A 24 -0.33 -3.49 1.80
C ARG A 24 -0.46 -3.72 0.30
N CYS A 25 0.65 -3.99 -0.41
CA CYS A 25 0.59 -4.39 -1.81
C CYS A 25 -0.26 -5.64 -2.02
N PHE A 26 -0.08 -6.66 -1.18
CA PHE A 26 -0.88 -7.89 -1.22
C PHE A 26 -2.36 -7.64 -0.93
N GLU A 27 -2.67 -6.90 0.13
CA GLU A 27 -4.03 -6.53 0.52
C GLU A 27 -4.74 -5.81 -0.64
N HIS A 28 -4.12 -4.77 -1.20
CA HIS A 28 -4.73 -3.98 -2.29
C HIS A 28 -4.95 -4.80 -3.55
N LEU A 29 -3.99 -5.66 -3.91
CA LEU A 29 -4.11 -6.50 -5.09
C LEU A 29 -5.16 -7.60 -4.93
N SER A 30 -5.34 -8.12 -3.72
CA SER A 30 -6.28 -9.22 -3.41
C SER A 30 -7.70 -8.73 -3.12
N LEU A 31 -7.85 -7.53 -2.54
CA LEU A 31 -9.16 -6.89 -2.38
C LEU A 31 -9.70 -6.44 -3.74
N GLY A 32 -8.81 -6.04 -4.64
CA GLY A 32 -9.16 -5.73 -6.01
C GLY A 32 -10.03 -4.51 -6.17
N GLY A 33 -10.59 -4.33 -7.36
CA GLY A 33 -11.46 -3.22 -7.70
C GLY A 33 -12.95 -3.60 -7.69
N PRO A 34 -13.81 -2.83 -8.37
CA PRO A 34 -15.23 -3.15 -8.49
C PRO A 34 -15.53 -4.36 -9.41
N CYS A 35 -14.55 -4.84 -10.17
CA CYS A 35 -14.70 -6.03 -11.01
C CYS A 35 -14.15 -7.26 -10.28
N CYS A 36 -14.88 -8.39 -10.36
CA CYS A 36 -14.49 -9.65 -9.73
C CYS A 36 -13.07 -10.07 -10.15
N GLN A 37 -12.23 -10.37 -9.17
CA GLN A 37 -10.91 -10.92 -9.40
C GLN A 37 -10.96 -12.46 -9.38
N ASN A 38 -9.87 -13.10 -9.80
CA ASN A 38 -9.77 -14.56 -9.82
C ASN A 38 -9.49 -15.05 -8.39
N GLU A 39 -10.52 -15.52 -7.67
CA GLU A 39 -10.43 -15.81 -6.23
C GLU A 39 -9.93 -17.22 -5.88
N ASP A 40 -9.78 -18.12 -6.87
CA ASP A 40 -9.54 -19.53 -6.59
C ASP A 40 -8.08 -19.86 -6.21
N LYS A 41 -7.13 -18.96 -6.48
CA LYS A 41 -5.70 -19.19 -6.27
C LYS A 41 -5.03 -17.99 -5.62
N LEU A 42 -4.22 -18.24 -4.59
CA LEU A 42 -3.51 -17.21 -3.85
C LEU A 42 -2.18 -16.81 -4.53
N GLU A 43 -1.52 -17.76 -5.18
CA GLU A 43 -0.19 -17.60 -5.77
C GLU A 43 -0.06 -16.40 -6.72
N PRO A 44 -1.03 -16.11 -7.62
CA PRO A 44 -0.94 -14.95 -8.50
C PRO A 44 -0.83 -13.62 -7.74
N TYR A 45 -1.54 -13.49 -6.61
CA TYR A 45 -1.50 -12.27 -5.79
C TYR A 45 -0.19 -12.14 -5.04
N LEU A 46 0.36 -13.24 -4.51
CA LEU A 46 1.65 -13.23 -3.84
C LEU A 46 2.77 -12.82 -4.81
N GLU A 47 2.76 -13.36 -6.03
CA GLU A 47 3.74 -13.00 -7.05
C GLU A 47 3.58 -11.57 -7.56
N ALA A 48 2.34 -11.11 -7.77
CA ALA A 48 2.07 -9.73 -8.15
C ALA A 48 2.48 -8.75 -7.03
N ALA A 49 2.19 -9.06 -5.76
CA ALA A 49 2.58 -8.25 -4.62
C ALA A 49 4.10 -8.15 -4.46
N LYS A 50 4.82 -9.27 -4.61
CA LYS A 50 6.30 -9.29 -4.60
C LYS A 50 6.88 -8.44 -5.72
N ARG A 51 6.33 -8.53 -6.94
CA ARG A 51 6.77 -7.72 -8.09
C ARG A 51 6.51 -6.23 -7.85
N CYS A 52 5.28 -5.88 -7.45
CA CYS A 52 4.90 -4.51 -7.11
C CYS A 52 5.82 -3.92 -6.03
N TYR A 53 6.06 -4.66 -4.95
CA TYR A 53 6.97 -4.25 -3.89
C TYR A 53 8.39 -3.96 -4.41
N LYS A 54 8.97 -4.87 -5.19
CA LYS A 54 10.31 -4.72 -5.76
C LYS A 54 10.43 -3.52 -6.71
N GLU A 55 9.37 -3.19 -7.42
CA GLU A 55 9.35 -1.99 -8.27
C GLU A 55 9.27 -0.69 -7.45
N LEU A 56 8.64 -0.73 -6.27
CA LEU A 56 8.45 0.44 -5.42
C LEU A 56 9.65 0.79 -4.54
N VAL A 57 10.47 -0.18 -4.16
CA VAL A 57 11.59 0.03 -3.23
C VAL A 57 12.94 -0.19 -3.88
N SER A 58 13.91 0.60 -3.46
CA SER A 58 15.32 0.40 -3.76
C SER A 58 16.00 -0.27 -2.56
N VAL A 59 16.99 -1.12 -2.85
CA VAL A 59 17.84 -1.74 -1.83
C VAL A 59 19.24 -1.16 -1.89
N GLN A 60 19.91 -1.13 -0.73
CA GLN A 60 21.31 -0.76 -0.64
C GLN A 60 22.06 -1.75 0.23
N ARG A 61 23.39 -1.69 0.16
CA ARG A 61 24.23 -2.47 1.03
C ARG A 61 24.41 -1.73 2.35
N SER A 62 24.05 -2.37 3.44
CA SER A 62 24.26 -1.87 4.79
C SER A 62 25.76 -1.82 5.14
N SER A 63 26.10 -1.03 6.15
CA SER A 63 27.47 -0.95 6.68
C SER A 63 27.99 -2.30 7.21
N GLU A 64 27.07 -3.17 7.65
CA GLU A 64 27.34 -4.54 8.12
C GLU A 64 27.45 -5.57 6.96
N GLY A 65 27.33 -5.12 5.71
CA GLY A 65 27.52 -5.94 4.51
C GLY A 65 26.27 -6.65 3.97
N GLY A 66 25.15 -6.61 4.72
CA GLY A 66 23.84 -7.12 4.31
C GLY A 66 23.10 -6.21 3.32
N LEU A 67 22.02 -6.71 2.72
CA LEU A 67 21.09 -5.90 1.91
C LEU A 67 19.98 -5.36 2.81
N GLU A 68 19.72 -4.06 2.71
CA GLU A 68 18.63 -3.38 3.41
C GLU A 68 17.79 -2.56 2.43
N VAL A 69 16.54 -2.29 2.81
CA VAL A 69 15.66 -1.40 2.04
C VAL A 69 16.11 0.04 2.28
N ALA A 70 16.54 0.73 1.23
CA ALA A 70 16.98 2.12 1.30
C ALA A 70 15.80 3.10 1.23
N SER A 71 14.71 2.70 0.56
CA SER A 71 13.58 3.59 0.31
C SER A 71 12.78 3.90 1.56
N THR A 72 12.41 5.16 1.71
CA THR A 72 11.42 5.60 2.72
C THR A 72 10.03 5.60 2.10
N VAL A 73 9.04 5.10 2.83
CA VAL A 73 7.66 4.93 2.34
C VAL A 73 6.71 5.83 3.13
N PHE A 74 5.89 6.60 2.43
CA PHE A 74 4.87 7.46 3.02
C PHE A 74 3.49 7.05 2.54
N ARG A 75 2.52 6.98 3.46
CA ARG A 75 1.10 6.85 3.12
C ARG A 75 0.45 8.23 3.18
N ILE A 76 0.02 8.74 2.04
CA ILE A 76 -0.57 10.07 1.93
C ILE A 76 -2.06 10.00 2.23
N LYS A 77 -2.52 10.83 3.19
CA LYS A 77 -3.93 10.89 3.61
C LYS A 77 -4.63 12.17 3.15
N GLY A 78 -3.89 13.23 2.88
CA GLY A 78 -4.42 14.52 2.52
C GLY A 78 -3.33 15.50 2.14
N ILE A 79 -3.75 16.68 1.71
CA ILE A 79 -2.90 17.80 1.31
C ILE A 79 -3.24 18.96 2.23
N GLN A 80 -2.22 19.69 2.67
CA GLN A 80 -2.41 20.92 3.43
C GLN A 80 -2.10 22.10 2.50
N THR A 81 -2.93 23.14 2.54
CA THR A 81 -2.71 24.37 1.78
C THR A 81 -1.82 25.32 2.57
N GLU A 82 -1.09 26.19 1.87
CA GLU A 82 -0.19 27.18 2.49
C GLU A 82 -0.92 28.32 3.21
N GLN A 83 -2.25 28.34 3.19
CA GLN A 83 -3.03 29.34 3.92
C GLN A 83 -2.92 29.08 5.43
N GLU A 84 -2.53 30.10 6.20
CA GLU A 84 -2.54 30.04 7.66
C GLU A 84 -3.96 29.69 8.14
N GLY A 85 -4.09 28.55 8.84
CA GLY A 85 -5.39 28.03 9.29
C GLY A 85 -6.13 27.14 8.28
N GLY A 86 -5.52 26.82 7.12
CA GLY A 86 -6.12 25.93 6.12
C GLY A 86 -6.32 24.50 6.66
N GLU A 87 -7.56 24.02 6.62
CA GLU A 87 -7.88 22.63 6.95
C GLU A 87 -7.23 21.66 5.96
N SER A 88 -6.81 20.49 6.45
CA SER A 88 -6.27 19.44 5.59
C SER A 88 -7.36 18.91 4.66
N ILE A 89 -7.12 19.01 3.35
CA ILE A 89 -8.02 18.48 2.32
C ILE A 89 -7.73 16.98 2.20
N PRO A 90 -8.74 16.10 2.42
CA PRO A 90 -8.54 14.67 2.28
C PRO A 90 -8.18 14.33 0.83
N LEU A 91 -7.26 13.38 0.65
CA LEU A 91 -6.80 13.01 -0.70
C LEU A 91 -7.92 12.34 -1.51
N PHE A 92 -8.78 11.58 -0.84
CA PHE A 92 -9.91 10.90 -1.45
C PHE A 92 -11.21 11.62 -1.08
N PRO A 93 -12.02 12.05 -2.05
CA PRO A 93 -13.25 12.81 -1.78
C PRO A 93 -14.34 11.96 -1.10
N ARG A 94 -14.27 10.63 -1.22
CA ARG A 94 -15.21 9.70 -0.58
C ARG A 94 -14.52 8.93 0.55
N LYS A 95 -15.20 8.83 1.69
CA LYS A 95 -14.81 7.95 2.82
C LYS A 95 -15.23 6.48 2.61
N ALA A 96 -16.03 6.19 1.58
CA ALA A 96 -16.45 4.84 1.26
C ALA A 96 -15.26 4.01 0.75
N ASN A 97 -14.99 2.89 1.41
CA ASN A 97 -13.94 1.93 1.08
C ASN A 97 -12.48 2.44 1.21
N LEU A 98 -12.15 2.96 2.41
CA LEU A 98 -10.80 3.40 2.81
C LEU A 98 -9.70 2.35 2.67
N ARG A 99 -10.04 1.05 2.66
CA ARG A 99 -9.06 -0.02 2.50
C ARG A 99 -8.49 -0.05 1.09
N ASN A 100 -9.31 0.24 0.08
CA ASN A 100 -8.91 0.19 -1.32
C ASN A 100 -8.78 1.57 -1.98
N SER A 101 -8.80 2.64 -1.19
CA SER A 101 -8.39 3.98 -1.64
C SER A 101 -7.08 4.33 -0.93
N PHE A 102 -5.98 4.36 -1.68
CA PHE A 102 -4.65 4.50 -1.12
C PHE A 102 -3.70 5.27 -2.03
N CYS A 103 -2.73 5.90 -1.38
CA CYS A 103 -1.64 6.60 -2.04
C CYS A 103 -0.38 6.37 -1.23
N TYR A 104 0.57 5.67 -1.84
CA TYR A 104 1.90 5.46 -1.28
C TYR A 104 2.92 6.17 -2.16
N ILE A 105 3.79 6.91 -1.49
CA ILE A 105 4.94 7.57 -2.11
C ILE A 105 6.18 6.90 -1.52
N THR A 106 7.02 6.35 -2.38
CA THR A 106 8.33 5.83 -1.98
C THR A 106 9.42 6.75 -2.51
N MET A 107 10.37 7.09 -1.65
CA MET A 107 11.49 7.97 -1.96
C MET A 107 12.78 7.17 -1.85
N ASP A 108 13.57 7.17 -2.92
CA ASP A 108 14.92 6.62 -2.92
C ASP A 108 15.91 7.72 -2.52
N PRO A 109 16.62 7.58 -1.38
CA PRO A 109 17.54 8.61 -0.90
C PRO A 109 18.76 8.79 -1.82
N ASN A 110 19.16 7.74 -2.55
CA ASN A 110 20.38 7.75 -3.36
C ASN A 110 20.12 8.37 -4.73
N THR A 111 19.02 7.98 -5.37
CA THR A 111 18.67 8.48 -6.72
C THR A 111 17.79 9.72 -6.69
N ARG A 112 17.23 10.07 -5.53
CA ARG A 112 16.19 11.11 -5.35
C ARG A 112 14.95 10.89 -6.22
N LEU A 113 14.77 9.67 -6.72
CA LEU A 113 13.58 9.29 -7.46
C LEU A 113 12.45 8.96 -6.51
N THR A 114 11.26 9.40 -6.90
CA THR A 114 10.03 9.14 -6.15
C THR A 114 9.13 8.25 -6.99
N ARG A 115 8.60 7.18 -6.39
CA ARG A 115 7.64 6.29 -7.05
C ARG A 115 6.29 6.41 -6.34
N LEU A 116 5.23 6.31 -7.14
CA LEU A 116 3.86 6.51 -6.70
C LEU A 116 3.07 5.22 -6.95
N LEU A 117 2.43 4.71 -5.90
CA LEU A 117 1.38 3.70 -5.99
C LEU A 117 0.07 4.33 -5.54
N TYR A 118 -0.83 4.57 -6.49
CA TYR A 118 -2.09 5.27 -6.26
C TYR A 118 -3.27 4.47 -6.81
N HIS A 119 -4.34 4.40 -6.01
CA HIS A 119 -5.63 3.89 -6.43
C HIS A 119 -6.73 4.64 -5.68
N ALA A 120 -7.72 5.12 -6.42
CA ALA A 120 -8.95 5.69 -5.87
C ALA A 120 -10.11 4.79 -6.24
N TYR A 121 -10.73 4.18 -5.23
CA TYR A 121 -11.86 3.29 -5.47
C TYR A 121 -13.09 4.06 -5.96
N ILE A 122 -13.68 3.58 -7.04
CA ILE A 122 -14.93 4.08 -7.60
C ILE A 122 -15.88 2.88 -7.68
N PRO A 123 -17.03 2.89 -6.98
CA PRO A 123 -18.01 1.83 -7.11
C PRO A 123 -18.62 1.87 -8.51
N TYR A 124 -18.86 0.70 -9.09
CA TYR A 124 -19.46 0.58 -10.43
C TYR A 124 -21.00 0.62 -10.39
N TRP A 125 -21.61 0.73 -9.20
CA TRP A 125 -23.05 0.84 -8.95
C TRP A 125 -23.33 1.75 -7.75
#